data_AF-A0AAN1FM00-F1
#
_entry.id   AF-A0AAN1FM00-F1
#
_cell.length_a   1.000
_cell.length_b   1.000
_cell.length_c   1.000
_cell.angle_alpha   90.00
_cell.angle_beta   90.00
_cell.angle_gamma   90.00
#
_symmetry.space_group_name_H-M   'P 1'
#
loop_
_entity.id
_entity.type
_entity.pdbx_description
1 polymer ?
#
loop_
_entity_poly.entity_id
_entity_poly.type
_entity_poly.pdbx_seq_one_letter_code
_entity_poly.pdbx_strand_id
1 'polypeptide(L)'
;MDTELLTTHKYVRKDNTPYVDKHLPKESFVLFDTYKLKDTEVVWINKALTQEYEIELDDNAIKSELIENFSYVSKGYAEKKRIITNDKKQFMADQYGSRHEICNGGSARCGLNGHFQIKGIGRNPLVASNMSESHSHGKLFIDEAINEAIWGEICHKYLPYGAIRTLAIIKTNVKHKFGYLDNAPDKHCALTIREVSVRPAHFERCSFFWPEESYKHLRDNDANRVRKAAPYFSKLLLSGKEKASLDNALDKMIDRLACQIAASRVKGIPHGSLTSSNVSVDGRFLDFGTITAVPDFGNYVLANGVGAVWDDHELIESWLVNFIDTLNHYSQGELTTGQIREYSSYFSRLLDEYENKFLLIELGLKDHSKSNLQQASRLKERLKSAERRFITRFNDHEFRQDVLIEAKDLGLDVDSVGFPLRKAKYSSFTMLQRHLNTEYDYQSVSQLINDYVS
;
A
#
# COMPACT_ATOMS: atom_id res chain seq x y z
N MET A 1 -2.51 30.11 -3.11
CA MET A 1 -1.64 28.93 -3.15
C MET A 1 -2.41 27.69 -2.68
N ASP A 2 -3.41 27.88 -1.81
CA ASP A 2 -4.05 26.81 -1.02
C ASP A 2 -4.94 25.82 -1.80
N THR A 3 -5.48 26.21 -2.97
CA THR A 3 -6.30 25.31 -3.81
C THR A 3 -5.49 24.50 -4.82
N GLU A 4 -4.22 24.84 -5.06
CA GLU A 4 -3.42 24.24 -6.14
C GLU A 4 -3.21 22.73 -5.90
N LEU A 5 -3.00 22.33 -4.65
CA LEU A 5 -2.84 20.91 -4.27
C LEU A 5 -4.08 20.06 -4.55
N LEU A 6 -5.27 20.65 -4.48
CA LEU A 6 -6.54 19.96 -4.76
C LEU A 6 -7.00 20.14 -6.21
N THR A 7 -6.24 20.85 -7.04
CA THR A 7 -6.63 21.12 -8.42
C THR A 7 -6.33 19.93 -9.32
N THR A 8 -7.26 19.60 -10.21
CA THR A 8 -7.03 18.71 -11.34
C THR A 8 -7.24 19.45 -12.66
N HIS A 9 -6.49 19.05 -13.68
CA HIS A 9 -6.39 19.78 -14.94
C HIS A 9 -7.12 19.05 -16.06
N LYS A 10 -7.60 19.80 -17.06
CA LYS A 10 -8.21 19.22 -18.27
C LYS A 10 -7.26 18.27 -19.00
N TYR A 11 -5.98 18.63 -19.06
CA TYR A 11 -4.91 17.86 -19.66
C TYR A 11 -3.77 17.72 -18.66
N VAL A 12 -3.30 16.49 -18.46
CA VAL A 12 -2.14 16.20 -17.61
C VAL A 12 -0.87 16.58 -18.36
N ARG A 13 0.02 17.29 -17.68
CA ARG A 13 1.31 17.75 -18.19
C ARG A 13 2.36 17.70 -17.07
N LYS A 14 3.64 17.73 -17.45
CA LYS A 14 4.77 17.68 -16.49
C LYS A 14 4.80 18.86 -15.51
N ASP A 15 4.28 20.02 -15.93
CA ASP A 15 4.25 21.26 -15.15
C ASP A 15 3.11 21.30 -14.14
N ASN A 16 2.06 20.48 -14.33
CA ASN A 16 0.87 20.48 -13.47
C ASN A 16 0.62 19.15 -12.75
N THR A 17 1.46 18.15 -12.97
CA THR A 17 1.40 16.85 -12.32
C THR A 17 2.82 16.47 -11.89
N PRO A 18 3.25 16.88 -10.67
CA PRO A 18 4.65 16.88 -10.25
C PRO A 18 5.34 15.51 -10.21
N TYR A 19 4.59 14.43 -10.39
CA TYR A 19 5.15 13.08 -10.42
C TYR A 19 5.86 12.73 -11.73
N VAL A 20 5.36 13.31 -12.84
CA VAL A 20 5.84 13.03 -14.20
C VAL A 20 7.20 13.69 -14.43
N ASP A 21 8.17 12.93 -14.91
CA ASP A 21 9.57 13.30 -15.15
C ASP A 21 10.37 13.77 -13.91
N LYS A 22 9.73 13.88 -12.74
CA LYS A 22 10.39 14.10 -11.45
C LYS A 22 10.69 12.78 -10.74
N HIS A 23 9.69 11.91 -10.65
CA HIS A 23 9.77 10.64 -9.91
C HIS A 23 9.84 9.43 -10.84
N LEU A 24 9.12 9.47 -11.95
CA LEU A 24 9.14 8.45 -12.99
C LEU A 24 9.08 9.13 -14.36
N PRO A 25 9.65 8.51 -15.41
CA PRO A 25 9.56 9.07 -16.75
C PRO A 25 8.14 8.99 -17.28
N LYS A 26 7.78 9.87 -18.23
CA LYS A 26 6.48 9.83 -18.93
C LYS A 26 6.08 8.45 -19.47
N GLU A 27 7.03 7.61 -19.88
CA GLU A 27 6.79 6.25 -20.38
C GLU A 27 6.19 5.32 -19.31
N SER A 28 6.33 5.67 -18.04
CA SER A 28 5.71 4.93 -16.92
C SER A 28 4.24 5.27 -16.74
N PHE A 29 3.63 6.04 -17.64
CA PHE A 29 2.24 6.46 -17.53
C PHE A 29 1.50 6.28 -18.85
N VAL A 30 0.20 5.97 -18.76
CA VAL A 30 -0.72 5.95 -19.89
C VAL A 30 -1.89 6.88 -19.62
N LEU A 31 -2.23 7.73 -20.60
CA LEU A 31 -3.35 8.65 -20.50
C LEU A 31 -4.66 7.94 -20.79
N PHE A 32 -5.71 8.33 -20.07
CA PHE A 32 -7.07 7.93 -20.36
C PHE A 32 -8.06 9.04 -20.01
N ASP A 33 -9.22 8.98 -20.66
CA ASP A 33 -10.26 9.97 -20.48
C ASP A 33 -11.17 9.60 -19.30
N THR A 34 -11.55 10.62 -18.54
CA THR A 34 -12.52 10.54 -17.46
C THR A 34 -13.57 11.62 -17.60
N TYR A 35 -14.71 11.40 -16.98
CA TYR A 35 -15.87 12.26 -17.07
C TYR A 35 -16.42 12.54 -15.68
N LYS A 36 -16.92 13.76 -15.49
CA LYS A 36 -17.51 14.17 -14.21
C LYS A 36 -18.71 13.29 -13.87
N LEU A 37 -18.69 12.76 -12.64
CA LEU A 37 -19.76 11.99 -12.04
C LEU A 37 -20.65 12.91 -11.21
N LYS A 38 -21.96 12.84 -11.42
CA LYS A 38 -22.98 13.55 -10.65
C LYS A 38 -23.28 12.86 -9.32
N ASP A 39 -23.92 13.59 -8.42
CA ASP A 39 -24.42 13.17 -7.10
C ASP A 39 -23.43 12.30 -6.31
N THR A 40 -22.18 12.76 -6.27
CA THR A 40 -21.14 12.26 -5.39
C THR A 40 -21.16 13.01 -4.06
N GLU A 41 -20.63 12.39 -3.01
CA GLU A 41 -20.65 12.94 -1.65
C GLU A 41 -19.30 12.70 -0.97
N VAL A 42 -18.69 13.73 -0.39
CA VAL A 42 -17.51 13.55 0.46
C VAL A 42 -17.98 12.99 1.81
N VAL A 43 -17.52 11.79 2.15
CA VAL A 43 -17.88 11.09 3.39
C VAL A 43 -16.74 11.07 4.40
N TRP A 44 -15.54 11.50 4.03
CA TRP A 44 -14.43 11.63 4.97
C TRP A 44 -13.33 12.55 4.44
N ILE A 45 -12.68 13.29 5.36
CA ILE A 45 -11.49 14.09 5.11
C ILE A 45 -10.48 13.82 6.22
N ASN A 46 -9.23 13.60 5.84
CA ASN A 46 -8.11 13.42 6.75
C ASN A 46 -7.57 14.78 7.21
N LYS A 47 -8.08 15.28 8.35
CA LYS A 47 -7.70 16.58 8.88
C LYS A 47 -6.21 16.70 9.21
N ALA A 48 -5.59 15.62 9.66
CA ALA A 48 -4.17 15.60 9.95
C ALA A 48 -3.33 15.72 8.66
N LEU A 49 -3.73 15.01 7.60
CA LEU A 49 -3.04 15.10 6.31
C LEU A 49 -3.26 16.45 5.62
N THR A 50 -4.47 17.02 5.68
CA THR A 50 -4.72 18.36 5.12
C THR A 50 -3.86 19.42 5.80
N GLN A 51 -3.63 19.30 7.12
CA GLN A 51 -2.71 20.17 7.85
C GLN A 51 -1.24 19.95 7.45
N GLU A 52 -0.80 18.71 7.28
CA GLU A 52 0.57 18.38 6.84
C GLU A 52 0.87 18.91 5.43
N TYR A 53 -0.13 18.94 4.56
CA TYR A 53 -0.05 19.51 3.23
C TYR A 53 -0.32 21.03 3.19
N GLU A 54 -0.48 21.69 4.34
CA GLU A 54 -0.73 23.13 4.45
C GLU A 54 -1.96 23.60 3.64
N ILE A 55 -3.02 22.78 3.60
CA ILE A 55 -4.29 23.12 2.94
C ILE A 55 -5.12 23.98 3.90
N GLU A 56 -4.97 25.30 3.80
CA GLU A 56 -5.63 26.31 4.65
C GLU A 56 -7.07 26.65 4.20
N LEU A 57 -7.90 25.62 4.02
CA LEU A 57 -9.32 25.77 3.66
C LEU A 57 -10.22 25.23 4.77
N ASP A 58 -11.42 25.80 4.92
CA ASP A 58 -12.42 25.22 5.82
C ASP A 58 -12.98 23.90 5.25
N ASP A 59 -13.59 23.08 6.10
CA ASP A 59 -14.14 21.76 5.73
C ASP A 59 -15.10 21.83 4.53
N ASN A 60 -15.93 22.88 4.39
CA ASN A 60 -16.89 23.01 3.29
C ASN A 60 -16.20 23.40 1.97
N ALA A 61 -15.20 24.27 2.04
CA ALA A 61 -14.36 24.62 0.90
C ALA A 61 -13.57 23.38 0.41
N ILE A 62 -12.96 22.61 1.32
CA ILE A 62 -12.26 21.35 0.97
C ILE A 62 -13.23 20.37 0.30
N LYS A 63 -14.43 20.16 0.88
CA LYS A 63 -15.44 19.28 0.27
C LYS A 63 -15.80 19.71 -1.14
N SER A 64 -15.99 21.01 -1.35
CA SER A 64 -16.33 21.58 -2.66
C SER A 64 -15.21 21.36 -3.67
N GLU A 65 -13.95 21.62 -3.29
CA GLU A 65 -12.79 21.36 -4.14
C GLU A 65 -12.62 19.88 -4.47
N LEU A 66 -12.86 18.98 -3.49
CA LEU A 66 -12.78 17.54 -3.70
C LEU A 66 -13.83 17.04 -4.70
N ILE A 67 -15.08 17.49 -4.58
CA ILE A 67 -16.11 17.17 -5.56
C ILE A 67 -15.77 17.78 -6.92
N GLU A 68 -15.28 19.03 -6.93
CA GLU A 68 -14.98 19.72 -8.17
C GLU A 68 -13.86 19.05 -8.96
N ASN A 69 -12.83 18.59 -8.28
CA ASN A 69 -11.61 18.10 -8.90
C ASN A 69 -11.51 16.58 -8.99
N PHE A 70 -12.10 15.82 -8.06
CA PHE A 70 -11.87 14.38 -7.98
C PHE A 70 -13.11 13.51 -8.19
N SER A 71 -14.29 14.09 -8.44
CA SER A 71 -15.48 13.31 -8.84
C SER A 71 -15.48 12.97 -10.33
N TYR A 72 -14.39 12.36 -10.82
CA TYR A 72 -14.24 11.94 -12.22
C TYR A 72 -14.09 10.43 -12.30
N VAL A 73 -14.70 9.82 -13.32
CA VAL A 73 -14.67 8.36 -13.54
C VAL A 73 -14.50 8.00 -15.00
N SER A 74 -13.99 6.82 -15.29
CA SER A 74 -13.79 6.34 -16.65
C SER A 74 -15.12 5.93 -17.32
N LYS A 75 -15.09 5.81 -18.65
CA LYS A 75 -16.26 5.43 -19.44
C LYS A 75 -16.82 4.07 -18.98
N GLY A 76 -18.13 3.98 -18.79
CA GLY A 76 -18.81 2.75 -18.35
C GLY A 76 -18.85 2.56 -16.83
N TYR A 77 -18.37 3.52 -16.04
CA TYR A 77 -18.45 3.44 -14.58
C TYR A 77 -19.89 3.39 -14.04
N ALA A 78 -20.76 4.26 -14.56
CA ALA A 78 -22.15 4.41 -14.16
C ALA A 78 -23.08 4.60 -15.37
N GLU A 79 -24.39 4.61 -15.12
CA GLU A 79 -25.39 4.96 -16.13
C GLU A 79 -25.15 6.36 -16.72
N LYS A 80 -25.44 6.54 -18.02
CA LYS A 80 -25.19 7.80 -18.74
C LYS A 80 -25.81 9.03 -18.06
N LYS A 81 -26.97 8.91 -17.41
CA LYS A 81 -27.65 10.02 -16.71
C LYS A 81 -26.80 10.64 -15.57
N ARG A 82 -25.92 9.83 -14.98
CA ARG A 82 -24.99 10.20 -13.90
C ARG A 82 -23.69 10.82 -14.42
N ILE A 83 -23.42 10.79 -15.71
CA ILE A 83 -22.16 11.25 -16.30
C ILE A 83 -22.38 12.56 -17.06
N ILE A 84 -21.58 13.59 -16.77
CA ILE A 84 -21.54 14.83 -17.57
C ILE A 84 -20.51 14.63 -18.67
N THR A 85 -20.94 14.16 -19.84
CA THR A 85 -20.03 13.79 -20.94
C THR A 85 -19.24 14.95 -21.53
N ASN A 86 -19.71 16.19 -21.35
CA ASN A 86 -19.03 17.40 -21.82
C ASN A 86 -17.98 17.93 -20.83
N ASP A 87 -18.00 17.45 -19.59
CA ASP A 87 -17.00 17.77 -18.57
C ASP A 87 -16.02 16.59 -18.46
N LYS A 88 -14.94 16.73 -19.23
CA LYS A 88 -13.92 15.70 -19.46
C LYS A 88 -12.56 16.20 -18.99
N LYS A 89 -11.86 15.35 -18.21
CA LYS A 89 -10.46 15.52 -17.82
C LYS A 89 -9.66 14.28 -18.22
N GLN A 90 -8.39 14.46 -18.56
CA GLN A 90 -7.46 13.35 -18.71
C GLN A 90 -6.85 12.98 -17.36
N PHE A 91 -6.64 11.69 -17.13
CA PHE A 91 -5.89 11.17 -16.00
C PHE A 91 -4.81 10.22 -16.52
N MET A 92 -3.78 10.00 -15.71
CA MET A 92 -2.70 9.05 -16.00
C MET A 92 -2.81 7.82 -15.11
N ALA A 93 -2.70 6.63 -15.70
CA ALA A 93 -2.46 5.40 -14.95
C ALA A 93 -0.97 5.07 -14.99
N ASP A 94 -0.36 4.83 -13.84
CA ASP A 94 1.03 4.41 -13.71
C ASP A 94 1.20 2.93 -14.05
N GLN A 95 2.18 2.65 -14.90
CA GLN A 95 2.55 1.34 -15.42
C GLN A 95 3.65 0.73 -14.56
N TYR A 96 3.43 -0.50 -14.11
CA TYR A 96 4.42 -1.29 -13.37
C TYR A 96 4.23 -2.79 -13.62
N GLY A 97 5.28 -3.54 -13.31
CA GLY A 97 5.39 -4.97 -13.58
C GLY A 97 4.92 -5.87 -12.44
N SER A 98 4.68 -7.13 -12.81
CA SER A 98 4.83 -8.31 -11.96
C SER A 98 5.38 -9.43 -12.85
N ARG A 99 6.44 -10.09 -12.38
CA ARG A 99 7.15 -11.12 -13.18
C ARG A 99 6.54 -12.52 -13.05
N HIS A 100 5.69 -12.79 -12.06
CA HIS A 100 5.40 -14.18 -11.65
C HIS A 100 3.96 -14.64 -11.82
N GLU A 101 3.03 -13.75 -12.21
CA GLU A 101 1.62 -14.11 -12.31
C GLU A 101 0.85 -13.25 -13.33
N ILE A 102 -0.31 -13.76 -13.73
CA ILE A 102 -1.30 -12.99 -14.50
C ILE A 102 -1.62 -11.72 -13.72
N CYS A 103 -1.43 -10.58 -14.38
CA CYS A 103 -1.54 -9.29 -13.73
C CYS A 103 -2.07 -8.21 -14.67
N ASN A 104 -2.60 -7.16 -14.05
CA ASN A 104 -2.82 -5.88 -14.70
C ASN A 104 -1.48 -5.19 -15.02
N GLY A 105 -1.48 -4.30 -16.01
CA GLY A 105 -0.28 -3.59 -16.48
C GLY A 105 0.22 -2.47 -15.56
N GLY A 106 -0.22 -2.45 -14.30
CA GLY A 106 -0.02 -1.37 -13.35
C GLY A 106 -1.31 -1.01 -12.61
N SER A 107 -1.49 0.28 -12.32
CA SER A 107 -2.64 0.80 -11.58
C SER A 107 -3.94 0.79 -12.41
N ALA A 108 -4.53 -0.39 -12.63
CA ALA A 108 -5.71 -0.60 -13.48
C ALA A 108 -7.02 0.07 -13.05
N ARG A 109 -7.07 0.58 -11.81
CA ARG A 109 -8.23 1.26 -11.24
C ARG A 109 -7.89 2.59 -10.59
N CYS A 110 -6.73 3.17 -10.94
CA CYS A 110 -6.32 4.46 -10.42
C CYS A 110 -6.08 5.47 -11.54
N GLY A 111 -6.16 6.75 -11.18
CA GLY A 111 -5.85 7.86 -12.07
C GLY A 111 -5.15 8.98 -11.30
N LEU A 112 -4.04 9.46 -11.83
CA LEU A 112 -3.27 10.60 -11.34
C LEU A 112 -3.56 11.85 -12.18
N ASN A 113 -3.82 12.97 -11.52
CA ASN A 113 -3.91 14.31 -12.09
C ASN A 113 -3.66 15.32 -10.96
N GLY A 114 -2.69 16.23 -11.13
CA GLY A 114 -2.28 17.10 -10.04
C GLY A 114 -1.38 16.38 -9.02
N HIS A 115 -1.65 16.60 -7.74
CA HIS A 115 -0.82 16.09 -6.64
C HIS A 115 -1.27 14.73 -6.08
N PHE A 116 -2.53 14.34 -6.30
CA PHE A 116 -3.12 13.14 -5.71
C PHE A 116 -3.60 12.14 -6.76
N GLN A 117 -3.66 10.88 -6.36
CA GLN A 117 -4.21 9.78 -7.14
C GLN A 117 -5.62 9.44 -6.66
N ILE A 118 -6.54 9.23 -7.60
CA ILE A 118 -7.85 8.63 -7.36
C ILE A 118 -7.74 7.12 -7.48
N LYS A 119 -8.14 6.35 -6.47
CA LYS A 119 -8.35 4.89 -6.56
C LYS A 119 -9.85 4.59 -6.63
N GLY A 120 -10.24 3.64 -7.48
CA GLY A 120 -11.64 3.31 -7.76
C GLY A 120 -12.25 4.13 -8.89
N ILE A 121 -11.43 4.78 -9.72
CA ILE A 121 -11.83 5.70 -10.80
C ILE A 121 -12.56 5.00 -11.96
N GLY A 122 -12.58 3.66 -11.99
CA GLY A 122 -13.07 2.84 -13.09
C GLY A 122 -11.95 2.17 -13.87
N ARG A 123 -12.35 1.36 -14.86
CA ARG A 123 -11.43 0.65 -15.76
C ARG A 123 -10.59 1.64 -16.56
N ASN A 124 -9.31 1.35 -16.72
CA ASN A 124 -8.39 2.13 -17.55
C ASN A 124 -7.58 1.19 -18.48
N PRO A 125 -6.67 1.72 -19.32
CA PRO A 125 -5.90 0.93 -20.29
C PRO A 125 -5.03 -0.20 -19.70
N LEU A 126 -4.80 -0.21 -18.38
CA LEU A 126 -3.96 -1.20 -17.70
C LEU A 126 -4.73 -2.41 -17.19
N VAL A 127 -6.05 -2.45 -17.37
CA VAL A 127 -6.85 -3.65 -17.10
C VAL A 127 -6.46 -4.74 -18.10
N ALA A 128 -6.03 -5.91 -17.62
CA ALA A 128 -5.72 -7.02 -18.49
C ALA A 128 -6.98 -7.80 -18.86
N SER A 129 -7.03 -8.28 -20.11
CA SER A 129 -8.14 -9.05 -20.67
C SER A 129 -8.29 -10.44 -20.04
N ASN A 130 -7.23 -10.93 -19.39
CA ASN A 130 -7.15 -12.25 -18.74
C ASN A 130 -7.35 -12.18 -17.22
N MET A 131 -7.73 -11.03 -16.65
CA MET A 131 -8.10 -10.92 -15.22
C MET A 131 -9.55 -11.35 -14.99
N SER A 132 -9.84 -11.85 -13.79
CA SER A 132 -11.22 -12.12 -13.35
C SER A 132 -12.07 -10.83 -13.35
N GLU A 133 -13.39 -10.98 -13.38
CA GLU A 133 -14.32 -9.84 -13.29
C GLU A 133 -14.10 -9.02 -12.01
N SER A 134 -13.88 -9.71 -10.89
CA SER A 134 -13.63 -9.12 -9.56
C SER A 134 -12.36 -8.26 -9.49
N HIS A 135 -11.41 -8.47 -10.41
CA HIS A 135 -10.16 -7.69 -10.51
C HIS A 135 -10.13 -6.74 -11.72
N SER A 136 -11.22 -6.66 -12.49
CA SER A 136 -11.26 -5.90 -13.74
C SER A 136 -12.43 -4.91 -13.83
N HIS A 137 -13.34 -4.83 -12.85
CA HIS A 137 -14.46 -3.87 -12.90
C HIS A 137 -14.04 -2.40 -12.62
N GLY A 138 -12.85 -2.17 -12.05
CA GLY A 138 -12.25 -0.84 -11.88
C GLY A 138 -12.85 0.02 -10.75
N LYS A 139 -13.83 -0.48 -10.00
CA LYS A 139 -14.42 0.23 -8.85
C LYS A 139 -13.69 -0.13 -7.56
N LEU A 140 -13.93 0.67 -6.52
CA LEU A 140 -13.50 0.41 -5.15
C LEU A 140 -14.74 0.42 -4.27
N PHE A 141 -14.91 -0.58 -3.41
CA PHE A 141 -16.01 -0.59 -2.46
C PHE A 141 -15.74 0.36 -1.30
N ILE A 142 -16.78 0.93 -0.71
CA ILE A 142 -16.63 1.93 0.34
C ILE A 142 -16.00 1.37 1.62
N ASP A 143 -16.25 0.11 1.95
CA ASP A 143 -15.60 -0.60 3.06
C ASP A 143 -14.10 -0.78 2.80
N GLU A 144 -13.69 -1.09 1.56
CA GLU A 144 -12.28 -1.08 1.16
C GLU A 144 -11.67 0.32 1.31
N ALA A 145 -12.38 1.38 0.88
CA ALA A 145 -11.90 2.76 0.99
C ALA A 145 -11.70 3.20 2.45
N ILE A 146 -12.62 2.83 3.35
CA ILE A 146 -12.51 3.10 4.79
C ILE A 146 -11.35 2.32 5.40
N ASN A 147 -11.17 1.06 5.03
CA ASN A 147 -10.03 0.26 5.50
C ASN A 147 -8.69 0.85 5.06
N GLU A 148 -8.58 1.36 3.82
CA GLU A 148 -7.39 2.06 3.33
C GLU A 148 -7.08 3.31 4.15
N ALA A 149 -8.11 4.07 4.54
CA ALA A 149 -7.94 5.23 5.42
C ALA A 149 -7.49 4.83 6.83
N ILE A 150 -8.15 3.85 7.47
CA ILE A 150 -7.80 3.41 8.83
C ILE A 150 -6.37 2.86 8.87
N TRP A 151 -6.03 1.91 7.99
CA TRP A 151 -4.71 1.30 8.00
C TRP A 151 -3.62 2.24 7.52
N GLY A 152 -3.91 3.14 6.58
CA GLY A 152 -3.00 4.21 6.19
C GLY A 152 -2.57 5.05 7.39
N GLU A 153 -3.52 5.44 8.25
CA GLU A 153 -3.23 6.23 9.46
C GLU A 153 -2.56 5.42 10.58
N ILE A 154 -3.02 4.19 10.84
CA ILE A 154 -2.40 3.31 11.85
C ILE A 154 -0.93 3.04 11.46
N CYS A 155 -0.67 2.66 10.21
CA CYS A 155 0.68 2.40 9.75
C CYS A 155 1.53 3.67 9.78
N HIS A 156 0.99 4.83 9.38
CA HIS A 156 1.69 6.11 9.49
C HIS A 156 2.09 6.47 10.92
N LYS A 157 1.20 6.23 11.89
CA LYS A 157 1.44 6.52 13.32
C LYS A 157 2.41 5.56 13.98
N TYR A 158 2.38 4.28 13.61
CA TYR A 158 3.06 3.22 14.37
C TYR A 158 4.23 2.53 13.66
N LEU A 159 4.39 2.69 12.35
CA LEU A 159 5.48 2.04 11.60
C LEU A 159 6.60 3.04 11.25
N PRO A 160 7.87 2.60 11.18
CA PRO A 160 9.04 3.49 11.06
C PRO A 160 9.04 4.41 9.85
N TYR A 161 8.54 3.94 8.71
CA TYR A 161 8.45 4.74 7.48
C TYR A 161 7.03 5.13 7.13
N GLY A 162 6.04 4.63 7.88
CA GLY A 162 4.63 4.96 7.72
C GLY A 162 3.94 4.26 6.56
N ALA A 163 2.97 4.93 5.95
CA ALA A 163 2.11 4.38 4.91
C ALA A 163 1.71 5.47 3.90
N ILE A 164 1.21 5.04 2.75
CA ILE A 164 0.53 5.93 1.80
C ILE A 164 -0.83 6.30 2.38
N ARG A 165 -1.05 7.60 2.62
CA ARG A 165 -2.22 8.08 3.34
C ARG A 165 -3.35 8.45 2.39
N THR A 166 -4.58 8.28 2.88
CA THR A 166 -5.79 8.74 2.21
C THR A 166 -6.09 10.16 2.68
N LEU A 167 -6.26 11.09 1.75
CA LEU A 167 -6.70 12.46 1.99
C LEU A 167 -8.21 12.54 2.19
N ALA A 168 -8.98 11.86 1.35
CA ALA A 168 -10.44 11.90 1.39
C ALA A 168 -11.09 10.66 0.79
N ILE A 169 -12.35 10.42 1.16
CA ILE A 169 -13.22 9.42 0.56
C ILE A 169 -14.45 10.11 -0.02
N ILE A 170 -14.71 9.86 -1.31
CA ILE A 170 -15.89 10.34 -2.01
C ILE A 170 -16.78 9.13 -2.33
N LYS A 171 -17.96 9.07 -1.73
CA LYS A 171 -18.98 8.09 -2.08
C LYS A 171 -19.56 8.41 -3.45
N THR A 172 -19.58 7.43 -4.34
CA THR A 172 -20.03 7.64 -5.72
C THR A 172 -21.53 7.52 -5.90
N ASN A 173 -22.25 7.03 -4.88
CA ASN A 173 -23.66 6.65 -4.94
C ASN A 173 -24.00 5.66 -6.08
N VAL A 174 -22.98 4.97 -6.60
CA VAL A 174 -23.10 3.80 -7.47
C VAL A 174 -22.96 2.57 -6.60
N LYS A 175 -23.74 1.52 -6.91
CA LYS A 175 -23.58 0.20 -6.33
C LYS A 175 -23.02 -0.78 -7.35
N HIS A 176 -22.31 -1.79 -6.86
CA HIS A 176 -21.80 -2.86 -7.70
C HIS A 176 -21.83 -4.18 -6.93
N LYS A 177 -22.01 -5.28 -7.66
CA LYS A 177 -22.05 -6.62 -7.08
C LYS A 177 -20.69 -6.99 -6.51
N PHE A 178 -20.68 -7.45 -5.26
CA PHE A 178 -19.49 -7.97 -4.60
C PHE A 178 -19.29 -9.44 -4.97
N GLY A 179 -18.67 -9.69 -6.13
CA GLY A 179 -18.52 -11.03 -6.71
C GLY A 179 -17.62 -12.03 -5.96
N TYR A 180 -17.17 -11.71 -4.74
CA TYR A 180 -16.41 -12.65 -3.88
C TYR A 180 -17.31 -13.48 -2.96
N LEU A 181 -18.61 -13.20 -2.92
CA LEU A 181 -19.59 -13.96 -2.13
C LEU A 181 -20.61 -14.60 -3.08
N ASP A 182 -21.09 -15.79 -2.72
CA ASP A 182 -22.05 -16.56 -3.53
C ASP A 182 -23.36 -15.78 -3.81
N ASN A 183 -23.79 -14.94 -2.86
CA ASN A 183 -24.97 -14.10 -3.02
C ASN A 183 -24.71 -12.76 -3.74
N ALA A 184 -23.44 -12.43 -4.02
CA ALA A 184 -22.96 -11.26 -4.74
C ALA A 184 -23.71 -9.95 -4.41
N PRO A 185 -23.72 -9.50 -3.14
CA PRO A 185 -24.54 -8.36 -2.71
C PRO A 185 -24.06 -7.06 -3.35
N ASP A 186 -25.00 -6.16 -3.63
CA ASP A 186 -24.67 -4.83 -4.15
C ASP A 186 -24.11 -3.93 -3.04
N LYS A 187 -22.83 -3.59 -3.14
CA LYS A 187 -22.12 -2.70 -2.23
C LYS A 187 -21.95 -1.31 -2.82
N HIS A 188 -21.95 -0.29 -1.96
CA HIS A 188 -21.63 1.08 -2.34
C HIS A 188 -20.17 1.20 -2.81
N CYS A 189 -19.96 1.96 -3.87
CA CYS A 189 -18.62 2.27 -4.38
C CYS A 189 -18.15 3.65 -3.91
N ALA A 190 -16.84 3.83 -3.90
CA ALA A 190 -16.17 5.06 -3.51
C ALA A 190 -14.99 5.39 -4.44
N LEU A 191 -14.54 6.63 -4.35
CA LEU A 191 -13.26 7.12 -4.83
C LEU A 191 -12.42 7.47 -3.61
N THR A 192 -11.21 6.92 -3.55
CA THR A 192 -10.23 7.26 -2.51
C THR A 192 -9.22 8.23 -3.11
N ILE A 193 -9.06 9.39 -2.49
CA ILE A 193 -8.07 10.39 -2.89
C ILE A 193 -6.86 10.19 -2.01
N ARG A 194 -5.74 9.74 -2.56
CA ARG A 194 -4.58 9.31 -1.79
C ARG A 194 -3.28 9.84 -2.38
N GLU A 195 -2.24 9.81 -1.54
CA GLU A 195 -0.88 10.12 -1.98
C GLU A 195 -0.39 9.15 -3.08
N VAL A 196 0.61 9.58 -3.84
CA VAL A 196 1.23 8.80 -4.92
C VAL A 196 2.52 8.15 -4.42
N SER A 197 2.82 6.92 -4.85
CA SER A 197 4.04 6.21 -4.47
C SER A 197 4.74 5.51 -5.65
N VAL A 198 6.07 5.49 -5.60
CA VAL A 198 6.89 4.70 -6.51
C VAL A 198 7.15 3.39 -5.80
N ARG A 199 6.70 2.30 -6.41
CA ARG A 199 6.88 0.91 -5.99
C ARG A 199 8.09 0.28 -6.68
N PRO A 200 8.78 -0.72 -6.08
CA PRO A 200 9.78 -1.54 -6.77
C PRO A 200 9.27 -2.08 -8.13
N ALA A 201 7.99 -2.46 -8.20
CA ALA A 201 7.33 -2.91 -9.42
C ALA A 201 7.46 -1.95 -10.62
N HIS A 202 7.65 -0.64 -10.41
CA HIS A 202 7.84 0.30 -11.52
C HIS A 202 9.14 0.06 -12.29
N PHE A 203 10.10 -0.65 -11.70
CA PHE A 203 11.37 -0.99 -12.34
C PHE A 203 11.40 -2.45 -12.82
N GLU A 204 10.29 -3.19 -12.67
CA GLU A 204 10.16 -4.57 -13.13
C GLU A 204 9.39 -4.64 -14.45
N ARG A 205 9.63 -5.68 -15.25
CA ARG A 205 8.86 -5.96 -16.47
C ARG A 205 7.47 -6.52 -16.13
N CYS A 206 6.47 -6.18 -16.95
CA CYS A 206 5.11 -6.68 -16.84
C CYS A 206 4.85 -7.79 -17.87
N SER A 207 5.60 -8.90 -17.75
CA SER A 207 5.66 -9.94 -18.79
C SER A 207 4.33 -10.70 -19.02
N PHE A 208 3.45 -10.71 -18.02
CA PHE A 208 2.17 -11.44 -18.06
C PHE A 208 0.95 -10.53 -18.25
N PHE A 209 1.17 -9.24 -18.54
CA PHE A 209 0.11 -8.30 -18.85
C PHE A 209 -0.42 -8.50 -20.27
N TRP A 210 -1.73 -8.75 -20.38
CA TRP A 210 -2.43 -8.90 -21.66
C TRP A 210 -3.48 -7.80 -21.86
N PRO A 211 -3.11 -6.63 -22.37
CA PRO A 211 -4.03 -5.52 -22.60
C PRO A 211 -5.12 -5.88 -23.63
N GLU A 212 -6.18 -5.06 -23.68
CA GLU A 212 -7.08 -5.04 -24.84
C GLU A 212 -6.30 -4.68 -26.12
N GLU A 213 -6.76 -5.13 -27.29
CA GLU A 213 -6.01 -5.00 -28.56
C GLU A 213 -5.62 -3.56 -28.90
N SER A 214 -6.48 -2.58 -28.59
CA SER A 214 -6.18 -1.15 -28.77
C SER A 214 -5.01 -0.65 -27.93
N TYR A 215 -4.65 -1.37 -26.88
CA TYR A 215 -3.59 -1.05 -25.93
C TYR A 215 -2.40 -2.02 -25.97
N LYS A 216 -2.30 -2.89 -26.99
CA LYS A 216 -1.17 -3.85 -27.13
C LYS A 216 0.22 -3.24 -27.05
N HIS A 217 0.35 -1.99 -27.50
CA HIS A 217 1.59 -1.23 -27.46
C HIS A 217 2.13 -1.03 -26.03
N LEU A 218 1.28 -1.10 -24.99
CA LEU A 218 1.71 -1.02 -23.59
C LEU A 218 2.53 -2.25 -23.17
N ARG A 219 2.13 -3.43 -23.63
CA ARG A 219 2.90 -4.68 -23.45
C ARG A 219 4.16 -4.68 -24.33
N ASP A 220 4.00 -4.34 -25.60
CA ASP A 220 5.08 -4.45 -26.59
C ASP A 220 6.25 -3.48 -26.29
N ASN A 221 5.97 -2.33 -25.66
CA ASN A 221 6.97 -1.33 -25.30
C ASN A 221 7.47 -1.42 -23.84
N ASP A 222 7.05 -2.41 -23.06
CA ASP A 222 7.35 -2.51 -21.63
C ASP A 222 8.87 -2.55 -21.34
N ALA A 223 9.66 -3.16 -22.24
CA ALA A 223 11.13 -3.15 -22.15
C ALA A 223 11.69 -1.73 -22.14
N ASN A 224 11.18 -0.87 -23.02
CA ASN A 224 11.62 0.50 -23.14
C ASN A 224 11.14 1.33 -21.93
N ARG A 225 9.94 1.06 -21.40
CA ARG A 225 9.47 1.68 -20.16
C ARG A 225 10.44 1.41 -19.00
N VAL A 226 10.80 0.15 -18.75
CA VAL A 226 11.75 -0.21 -17.68
C VAL A 226 13.11 0.43 -17.90
N ARG A 227 13.64 0.38 -19.13
CA ARG A 227 14.90 1.04 -19.50
C ARG A 227 14.90 2.54 -19.18
N LYS A 228 13.77 3.22 -19.40
CA LYS A 228 13.61 4.66 -19.09
C LYS A 228 13.41 4.91 -17.60
N ALA A 229 12.78 3.98 -16.88
CA ALA A 229 12.50 4.10 -15.46
C ALA A 229 13.75 3.83 -14.60
N ALA A 230 14.59 2.86 -14.96
CA ALA A 230 15.76 2.43 -14.18
C ALA A 230 16.64 3.58 -13.63
N PRO A 231 16.99 4.63 -14.41
CA PRO A 231 17.79 5.75 -13.90
C PRO A 231 17.14 6.57 -12.77
N TYR A 232 15.81 6.48 -12.61
CA TYR A 232 15.09 7.20 -11.55
C TYR A 232 15.23 6.53 -10.18
N PHE A 233 15.56 5.23 -10.12
CA PHE A 233 15.63 4.50 -8.84
C PHE A 233 16.60 5.15 -7.85
N SER A 234 17.86 5.30 -8.25
CA SER A 234 18.88 5.91 -7.37
C SER A 234 18.59 7.38 -7.08
N LYS A 235 18.02 8.11 -8.04
CA LYS A 235 17.64 9.53 -7.90
C LYS A 235 16.60 9.72 -6.79
N LEU A 236 15.59 8.85 -6.73
CA LEU A 236 14.49 8.89 -5.77
C LEU A 236 14.98 8.70 -4.34
N LEU A 237 15.86 7.72 -4.10
CA LEU A 237 16.30 7.36 -2.76
C LEU A 237 17.46 8.21 -2.23
N LEU A 238 18.25 8.80 -3.13
CA LEU A 238 19.47 9.54 -2.79
C LEU A 238 19.34 11.05 -3.08
N SER A 239 18.11 11.56 -3.13
CA SER A 239 17.77 12.99 -3.22
C SER A 239 18.43 13.72 -4.38
N GLY A 240 18.53 13.06 -5.55
CA GLY A 240 19.02 13.69 -6.77
C GLY A 240 20.52 13.97 -6.85
N LYS A 241 21.36 13.36 -5.99
CA LYS A 241 22.83 13.45 -6.14
C LYS A 241 23.26 12.82 -7.47
N GLU A 242 23.94 13.58 -8.33
CA GLU A 242 24.31 13.18 -9.71
C GLU A 242 25.23 11.94 -9.82
N LYS A 243 25.82 11.50 -8.70
CA LYS A 243 26.65 10.27 -8.59
C LYS A 243 26.06 9.25 -7.62
N ALA A 244 24.74 9.10 -7.61
CA ALA A 244 24.04 8.15 -6.76
C ALA A 244 24.30 6.70 -7.23
N SER A 245 25.17 5.97 -6.50
CA SER A 245 25.42 4.54 -6.76
C SER A 245 24.13 3.72 -6.60
N LEU A 246 23.93 2.76 -7.50
CA LEU A 246 22.85 1.77 -7.42
C LEU A 246 22.89 1.02 -6.09
N ASP A 247 24.08 0.61 -5.66
CA ASP A 247 24.29 -0.18 -4.43
C ASP A 247 23.77 0.56 -3.20
N ASN A 248 24.11 1.85 -3.06
CA ASN A 248 23.65 2.69 -1.95
C ASN A 248 22.12 2.87 -1.95
N ALA A 249 21.50 2.91 -3.14
CA ALA A 249 20.05 3.00 -3.26
C ALA A 249 19.39 1.67 -2.89
N LEU A 250 19.97 0.53 -3.31
CA LEU A 250 19.52 -0.80 -2.93
C LEU A 250 19.62 -1.03 -1.43
N ASP A 251 20.78 -0.74 -0.83
CA ASP A 251 21.01 -0.82 0.63
C ASP A 251 19.94 -0.05 1.40
N LYS A 252 19.69 1.21 0.97
CA LYS A 252 18.70 2.07 1.62
C LYS A 252 17.27 1.54 1.46
N MET A 253 16.91 1.00 0.30
CA MET A 253 15.58 0.40 0.11
C MET A 253 15.41 -0.84 0.98
N ILE A 254 16.41 -1.74 0.99
CA ILE A 254 16.38 -3.01 1.73
C ILE A 254 16.34 -2.76 3.24
N ASP A 255 17.15 -1.84 3.74
CA ASP A 255 17.13 -1.39 5.15
C ASP A 255 15.74 -0.93 5.58
N ARG A 256 15.14 -0.05 4.78
CA ARG A 256 13.80 0.49 5.05
C ARG A 256 12.73 -0.60 5.02
N LEU A 257 12.81 -1.48 4.02
CA LEU A 257 11.88 -2.59 3.85
C LEU A 257 11.94 -3.56 5.04
N ALA A 258 13.15 -4.00 5.41
CA ALA A 258 13.36 -4.91 6.55
C ALA A 258 12.86 -4.30 7.86
N CYS A 259 13.21 -3.04 8.13
CA CYS A 259 12.79 -2.32 9.33
C CYS A 259 11.26 -2.14 9.40
N GLN A 260 10.62 -1.75 8.29
CA GLN A 260 9.17 -1.60 8.22
C GLN A 260 8.43 -2.92 8.50
N ILE A 261 8.84 -4.00 7.82
CA ILE A 261 8.19 -5.31 7.93
C ILE A 261 8.38 -5.89 9.33
N ALA A 262 9.60 -5.85 9.86
CA ALA A 262 9.91 -6.27 11.22
C ALA A 262 9.00 -5.58 12.25
N ALA A 263 8.87 -4.25 12.16
CA ALA A 263 8.00 -3.48 13.04
C ALA A 263 6.55 -3.96 12.95
N SER A 264 6.03 -4.15 11.74
CA SER A 264 4.65 -4.60 11.52
C SER A 264 4.36 -5.99 12.08
N ARG A 265 5.28 -6.95 11.90
CA ARG A 265 5.13 -8.34 12.41
C ARG A 265 5.15 -8.36 13.93
N VAL A 266 6.13 -7.68 14.54
CA VAL A 266 6.27 -7.64 16.00
C VAL A 266 5.10 -6.93 16.66
N LYS A 267 4.68 -5.77 16.13
CA LYS A 267 3.50 -5.03 16.61
C LYS A 267 2.18 -5.77 16.36
N GLY A 268 2.22 -6.82 15.54
CA GLY A 268 1.09 -7.70 15.27
C GLY A 268 0.07 -7.12 14.30
N ILE A 269 0.51 -6.32 13.34
CA ILE A 269 -0.28 -5.82 12.19
C ILE A 269 0.44 -6.11 10.86
N PRO A 270 0.76 -7.39 10.57
CA PRO A 270 1.41 -7.78 9.32
C PRO A 270 0.56 -7.40 8.10
N HIS A 271 1.22 -6.96 7.01
CA HIS A 271 0.53 -6.45 5.82
C HIS A 271 -0.34 -7.48 5.12
N GLY A 272 0.07 -8.76 5.12
CA GLY A 272 -0.69 -9.86 4.54
C GLY A 272 -0.57 -10.02 3.02
N SER A 273 0.11 -9.12 2.30
CA SER A 273 0.43 -9.24 0.87
C SER A 273 1.60 -8.33 0.47
N LEU A 274 2.83 -8.75 0.75
CA LEU A 274 4.06 -7.98 0.53
C LEU A 274 4.71 -8.30 -0.82
N THR A 275 4.01 -7.99 -1.91
CA THR A 275 4.57 -8.02 -3.26
C THR A 275 5.35 -6.73 -3.56
N SER A 276 6.18 -6.76 -4.60
CA SER A 276 6.91 -5.58 -5.11
C SER A 276 5.99 -4.42 -5.55
N SER A 277 4.68 -4.65 -5.70
CA SER A 277 3.68 -3.64 -6.03
C SER A 277 2.98 -3.05 -4.81
N ASN A 278 3.05 -3.68 -3.63
CA ASN A 278 2.31 -3.28 -2.43
C ASN A 278 3.20 -2.59 -1.38
N VAL A 279 4.45 -2.29 -1.76
CA VAL A 279 5.38 -1.48 -0.97
C VAL A 279 5.94 -0.35 -1.82
N SER A 280 6.21 0.78 -1.20
CA SER A 280 6.92 1.90 -1.81
C SER A 280 8.43 1.71 -1.67
N VAL A 281 9.22 2.21 -2.62
CA VAL A 281 10.69 2.16 -2.55
C VAL A 281 11.25 2.88 -1.32
N ASP A 282 10.48 3.80 -0.74
CA ASP A 282 10.83 4.50 0.49
C ASP A 282 10.45 3.76 1.78
N GLY A 283 9.93 2.53 1.69
CA GLY A 283 9.55 1.68 2.82
C GLY A 283 8.09 1.81 3.26
N ARG A 284 7.31 2.76 2.73
CA ARG A 284 5.90 2.92 3.07
C ARG A 284 5.04 1.76 2.55
N PHE A 285 4.09 1.32 3.36
CA PHE A 285 3.07 0.35 2.94
C PHE A 285 1.91 1.00 2.17
N LEU A 286 1.25 0.20 1.34
CA LEU A 286 0.04 0.59 0.62
C LEU A 286 -0.76 -0.64 0.14
N ASP A 287 -2.02 -0.40 -0.24
CA ASP A 287 -2.95 -1.43 -0.71
C ASP A 287 -3.32 -2.41 0.42
N PHE A 288 -3.99 -1.85 1.44
CA PHE A 288 -4.33 -2.45 2.74
C PHE A 288 -5.49 -3.47 2.71
N GLY A 289 -5.65 -4.22 1.62
CA GLY A 289 -6.77 -5.16 1.48
C GLY A 289 -6.67 -6.40 2.38
N THR A 290 -5.45 -6.79 2.79
CA THR A 290 -5.17 -8.05 3.51
C THR A 290 -4.58 -7.84 4.91
N ILE A 291 -4.21 -6.60 5.25
CA ILE A 291 -3.64 -6.27 6.56
C ILE A 291 -4.69 -6.49 7.65
N THR A 292 -4.22 -7.07 8.75
CA THR A 292 -5.07 -7.29 9.91
C THR A 292 -4.22 -7.46 11.16
N ALA A 293 -4.78 -7.11 12.32
CA ALA A 293 -4.14 -7.49 13.57
C ALA A 293 -4.12 -9.01 13.75
N VAL A 294 -3.05 -9.52 14.35
CA VAL A 294 -2.92 -10.93 14.75
C VAL A 294 -2.78 -11.03 16.27
N PRO A 295 -3.36 -12.06 16.91
CA PRO A 295 -3.50 -12.11 18.36
C PRO A 295 -2.19 -12.37 19.10
N ASP A 296 -1.24 -13.07 18.48
CA ASP A 296 0.01 -13.53 19.07
C ASP A 296 1.10 -13.74 17.99
N PHE A 297 2.20 -14.38 18.36
CA PHE A 297 3.32 -14.70 17.45
C PHE A 297 3.06 -15.95 16.59
N GLY A 298 1.79 -16.34 16.40
CA GLY A 298 1.41 -17.39 15.45
C GLY A 298 1.75 -17.06 14.00
N ASN A 299 1.95 -18.11 13.19
CA ASN A 299 2.20 -17.97 11.76
C ASN A 299 0.88 -17.97 10.97
N TYR A 300 0.24 -16.80 10.91
CA TYR A 300 -1.09 -16.68 10.31
C TYR A 300 -1.05 -16.51 8.79
N VAL A 301 -1.86 -17.28 8.07
CA VAL A 301 -2.08 -17.08 6.63
C VAL A 301 -3.14 -16.00 6.44
N LEU A 302 -2.76 -14.86 5.87
CA LEU A 302 -3.65 -13.70 5.70
C LEU A 302 -4.17 -13.54 4.27
N ALA A 303 -3.38 -14.00 3.30
CA ALA A 303 -3.79 -14.13 1.92
C ALA A 303 -3.16 -15.37 1.29
N ASN A 304 -3.84 -15.92 0.29
CA ASN A 304 -3.36 -17.09 -0.43
C ASN A 304 -2.15 -16.73 -1.31
N GLY A 305 -1.14 -17.59 -1.32
CA GLY A 305 0.00 -17.49 -2.24
C GLY A 305 1.12 -16.53 -1.82
N VAL A 306 1.03 -15.86 -0.66
CA VAL A 306 2.03 -14.86 -0.22
C VAL A 306 2.77 -15.23 1.07
N GLY A 307 2.56 -16.45 1.57
CA GLY A 307 3.09 -16.89 2.85
C GLY A 307 2.21 -16.46 4.04
N ALA A 308 2.63 -16.89 5.22
CA ALA A 308 2.11 -16.54 6.52
C ALA A 308 3.06 -15.54 7.21
N VAL A 309 2.60 -14.93 8.32
CA VAL A 309 3.30 -13.82 9.01
C VAL A 309 4.81 -14.00 9.18
N TRP A 310 5.29 -15.21 9.45
CA TRP A 310 6.71 -15.49 9.71
C TRP A 310 7.46 -16.12 8.54
N ASP A 311 6.79 -16.37 7.42
CA ASP A 311 7.40 -16.91 6.20
C ASP A 311 7.10 -16.07 4.93
N ASP A 312 6.37 -14.95 5.04
CA ASP A 312 6.12 -14.02 3.93
C ASP A 312 7.40 -13.30 3.41
N HIS A 313 8.53 -13.43 4.12
CA HIS A 313 9.84 -12.97 3.65
C HIS A 313 10.37 -13.80 2.48
N GLU A 314 9.99 -15.07 2.34
CA GLU A 314 10.45 -15.92 1.25
C GLU A 314 10.01 -15.38 -0.12
N LEU A 315 8.77 -14.85 -0.18
CA LEU A 315 8.28 -14.16 -1.37
C LEU A 315 9.08 -12.89 -1.64
N ILE A 316 9.45 -12.16 -0.59
CA ILE A 316 10.22 -10.92 -0.69
C ILE A 316 11.62 -11.15 -1.22
N GLU A 317 12.32 -12.14 -0.68
CA GLU A 317 13.61 -12.59 -1.17
C GLU A 317 13.54 -12.95 -2.66
N SER A 318 12.51 -13.70 -3.05
CA SER A 318 12.28 -14.09 -4.43
C SER A 318 12.10 -12.87 -5.35
N TRP A 319 11.23 -11.93 -5.00
CA TRP A 319 11.04 -10.76 -5.86
C TRP A 319 12.21 -9.77 -5.78
N LEU A 320 12.94 -9.68 -4.67
CA LEU A 320 14.15 -8.84 -4.56
C LEU A 320 15.23 -9.28 -5.55
N VAL A 321 15.51 -10.58 -5.66
CA VAL A 321 16.47 -11.11 -6.64
C VAL A 321 16.06 -10.69 -8.06
N ASN A 322 14.78 -10.84 -8.40
CA ASN A 322 14.27 -10.51 -9.73
C ASN A 322 14.26 -9.00 -10.03
N PHE A 323 13.88 -8.20 -9.03
CA PHE A 323 13.88 -6.75 -9.09
C PHE A 323 15.30 -6.22 -9.33
N ILE A 324 16.28 -6.68 -8.53
CA ILE A 324 17.67 -6.24 -8.64
C ILE A 324 18.29 -6.71 -9.96
N ASP A 325 18.05 -7.96 -10.37
CA ASP A 325 18.49 -8.47 -11.68
C ASP A 325 17.97 -7.61 -12.84
N THR A 326 16.67 -7.28 -12.81
CA THR A 326 16.06 -6.39 -13.82
C THR A 326 16.71 -5.01 -13.78
N LEU A 327 16.81 -4.41 -12.60
CA LEU A 327 17.36 -3.07 -12.45
C LEU A 327 18.82 -3.02 -12.93
N ASN A 328 19.65 -3.98 -12.50
CA ASN A 328 21.04 -4.14 -12.92
C ASN A 328 21.18 -4.25 -14.44
N HIS A 329 20.34 -5.06 -15.09
CA HIS A 329 20.32 -5.18 -16.55
C HIS A 329 20.00 -3.85 -17.25
N TYR A 330 18.97 -3.13 -16.79
CA TYR A 330 18.52 -1.90 -17.45
C TYR A 330 19.29 -0.63 -17.04
N SER A 331 20.02 -0.66 -15.92
CA SER A 331 20.88 0.45 -15.47
C SER A 331 22.33 0.32 -15.92
N GLN A 332 22.69 -0.71 -16.70
CA GLN A 332 24.09 -1.07 -16.99
C GLN A 332 24.91 -1.29 -15.71
N GLY A 333 24.28 -1.87 -14.69
CA GLY A 333 24.98 -2.22 -13.46
C GLY A 333 25.96 -3.38 -13.70
N GLU A 334 26.95 -3.48 -12.82
CA GLU A 334 28.02 -4.48 -12.89
C GLU A 334 27.84 -5.58 -11.84
N LEU A 335 26.64 -5.72 -11.25
CA LEU A 335 26.38 -6.73 -10.23
C LEU A 335 26.37 -8.13 -10.85
N THR A 336 27.14 -9.03 -10.25
CA THR A 336 27.10 -10.46 -10.54
C THR A 336 25.88 -11.13 -9.91
N THR A 337 25.50 -12.31 -10.40
CA THR A 337 24.43 -13.12 -9.78
C THR A 337 24.69 -13.44 -8.30
N GLY A 338 25.96 -13.56 -7.90
CA GLY A 338 26.35 -13.74 -6.49
C GLY A 338 25.97 -12.53 -5.65
N GLN A 339 26.40 -11.33 -6.08
CA GLN A 339 26.08 -10.07 -5.38
C GLN A 339 24.58 -9.80 -5.31
N ILE A 340 23.82 -10.14 -6.36
CA ILE A 340 22.35 -10.01 -6.35
C ILE A 340 21.73 -10.88 -5.23
N ARG A 341 22.22 -12.11 -5.04
CA ARG A 341 21.73 -13.01 -3.97
C ARG A 341 22.19 -12.57 -2.59
N GLU A 342 23.34 -11.91 -2.49
CA GLU A 342 23.81 -11.32 -1.22
C GLU A 342 22.84 -10.26 -0.70
N TYR A 343 22.23 -9.43 -1.56
CA TYR A 343 21.20 -8.48 -1.16
C TYR A 343 19.95 -9.15 -0.57
N SER A 344 19.53 -10.29 -1.12
CA SER A 344 18.43 -11.08 -0.56
C SER A 344 18.78 -11.61 0.83
N SER A 345 19.98 -12.16 1.00
CA SER A 345 20.45 -12.66 2.30
C SER A 345 20.64 -11.52 3.31
N TYR A 346 21.05 -10.35 2.83
CA TYR A 346 21.18 -9.14 3.63
C TYR A 346 19.83 -8.66 4.16
N PHE A 347 18.79 -8.68 3.32
CA PHE A 347 17.42 -8.40 3.74
C PHE A 347 16.97 -9.30 4.90
N SER A 348 17.13 -10.62 4.79
CA SER A 348 16.71 -11.57 5.83
C SER A 348 17.44 -11.31 7.16
N ARG A 349 18.74 -11.00 7.09
CA ARG A 349 19.53 -10.66 8.27
C ARG A 349 19.03 -9.37 8.93
N LEU A 350 18.82 -8.30 8.16
CA LEU A 350 18.28 -7.05 8.71
C LEU A 350 16.90 -7.24 9.30
N LEU A 351 16.05 -8.04 8.64
CA LEU A 351 14.70 -8.33 9.11
C LEU A 351 14.74 -8.98 10.50
N ASP A 352 15.59 -10.00 10.70
CA ASP A 352 15.77 -10.64 12.01
C ASP A 352 16.29 -9.64 13.06
N GLU A 353 17.32 -8.86 12.72
CA GLU A 353 17.90 -7.84 13.60
C GLU A 353 16.86 -6.81 14.06
N TYR A 354 16.04 -6.30 13.13
CA TYR A 354 14.98 -5.35 13.42
C TYR A 354 13.84 -5.96 14.22
N GLU A 355 13.44 -7.21 13.94
CA GLU A 355 12.41 -7.89 14.74
C GLU A 355 12.83 -8.01 16.20
N ASN A 356 14.09 -8.38 16.44
CA ASN A 356 14.63 -8.49 17.80
C ASN A 356 14.64 -7.12 18.49
N LYS A 357 15.01 -6.06 17.77
CA LYS A 357 14.99 -4.68 18.27
C LYS A 357 13.57 -4.20 18.60
N PHE A 358 12.60 -4.41 17.71
CA PHE A 358 11.22 -4.01 17.96
C PHE A 358 10.60 -4.83 19.09
N LEU A 359 10.99 -6.09 19.26
CA LEU A 359 10.52 -6.89 20.40
C LEU A 359 11.00 -6.28 21.72
N LEU A 360 12.28 -5.89 21.83
CA LEU A 360 12.78 -5.19 23.02
C LEU A 360 12.00 -3.89 23.31
N ILE A 361 11.67 -3.12 22.28
CA ILE A 361 10.86 -1.91 22.41
C ILE A 361 9.47 -2.22 22.95
N GLU A 362 8.80 -3.26 22.43
CA GLU A 362 7.49 -3.71 22.92
C GLU A 362 7.58 -4.29 24.34
N LEU A 363 8.73 -4.81 24.76
CA LEU A 363 8.99 -5.20 26.17
C LEU A 363 9.32 -4.01 27.08
N GLY A 364 9.35 -2.77 26.56
CA GLY A 364 9.71 -1.58 27.33
C GLY A 364 11.20 -1.44 27.66
N LEU A 365 12.07 -2.27 27.05
CA LEU A 365 13.50 -2.28 27.31
C LEU A 365 14.20 -1.21 26.46
N LYS A 366 14.86 -0.26 27.12
CA LYS A 366 15.66 0.78 26.45
C LYS A 366 17.06 0.32 26.05
N ASP A 367 17.59 -0.69 26.75
CA ASP A 367 18.90 -1.25 26.42
C ASP A 367 18.79 -2.25 25.27
N HIS A 368 19.39 -1.89 24.13
CA HIS A 368 19.54 -2.74 22.95
C HIS A 368 20.97 -3.28 22.82
N SER A 369 21.59 -3.65 23.94
CA SER A 369 22.89 -4.32 23.96
C SER A 369 22.85 -5.65 23.19
N LYS A 370 24.03 -6.13 22.76
CA LYS A 370 24.15 -7.42 22.06
C LYS A 370 23.56 -8.58 22.86
N SER A 371 23.66 -8.54 24.19
CA SER A 371 23.08 -9.55 25.08
C SER A 371 21.56 -9.54 25.01
N ASN A 372 20.92 -8.37 25.15
CA ASN A 372 19.47 -8.26 25.09
C ASN A 372 18.92 -8.62 23.71
N LEU A 373 19.61 -8.26 22.62
CA LEU A 373 19.21 -8.65 21.28
C LEU A 373 19.26 -10.17 21.08
N GLN A 374 20.26 -10.87 21.66
CA GLN A 374 20.32 -12.32 21.64
C GLN A 374 19.20 -12.96 22.46
N GLN A 375 18.87 -12.40 23.63
CA GLN A 375 17.74 -12.86 24.44
C GLN A 375 16.40 -12.62 23.72
N ALA A 376 16.21 -11.46 23.07
CA ALA A 376 15.02 -11.17 22.27
C ALA A 376 14.88 -12.12 21.08
N SER A 377 15.98 -12.46 20.39
CA SER A 377 15.99 -13.47 19.34
C SER A 377 15.49 -14.83 19.87
N ARG A 378 16.01 -15.29 21.02
CA ARG A 378 15.55 -16.53 21.66
C ARG A 378 14.07 -16.47 22.07
N LEU A 379 13.63 -15.35 22.63
CA LEU A 379 12.24 -15.13 23.01
C LEU A 379 11.32 -15.21 21.79
N LYS A 380 11.69 -14.51 20.70
CA LYS A 380 10.96 -14.55 19.43
C LYS A 380 10.80 -15.98 18.93
N GLU A 381 11.86 -16.78 18.93
CA GLU A 381 11.79 -18.19 18.50
C GLU A 381 10.94 -19.07 19.42
N ARG A 382 10.88 -18.80 20.73
CA ARG A 382 9.97 -19.51 21.65
C ARG A 382 8.51 -19.17 21.42
N LEU A 383 8.22 -17.92 21.06
CA LEU A 383 6.86 -17.42 20.85
C LEU A 383 6.32 -17.75 19.45
N LYS A 384 7.19 -17.90 18.46
CA LYS A 384 6.82 -18.19 17.08
C LYS A 384 6.26 -19.61 16.95
N SER A 385 5.20 -19.74 16.18
CA SER A 385 4.75 -21.04 15.66
C SER A 385 5.34 -21.27 14.27
N ALA A 386 5.83 -22.47 13.98
CA ALA A 386 6.15 -22.86 12.59
C ALA A 386 4.88 -23.25 11.82
N GLU A 387 3.86 -23.74 12.50
CA GLU A 387 2.61 -24.18 11.89
C GLU A 387 1.80 -23.00 11.36
N ARG A 388 1.50 -23.04 10.06
CA ARG A 388 0.61 -22.09 9.38
C ARG A 388 -0.83 -22.29 9.85
N ARG A 389 -1.48 -21.23 10.31
CA ARG A 389 -2.84 -21.30 10.88
C ARG A 389 -3.74 -20.14 10.45
N PHE A 390 -5.05 -20.31 10.65
CA PHE A 390 -6.04 -19.25 10.50
C PHE A 390 -6.26 -18.50 11.82
N ILE A 391 -6.71 -17.24 11.75
CA ILE A 391 -7.05 -16.46 12.93
C ILE A 391 -8.36 -17.01 13.52
N THR A 392 -8.33 -17.42 14.80
CA THR A 392 -9.50 -17.98 15.49
C THR A 392 -9.97 -17.10 16.64
N ARG A 393 -9.10 -16.84 17.63
CA ARG A 393 -9.44 -16.08 18.84
C ARG A 393 -8.31 -15.14 19.25
N PHE A 394 -8.70 -13.98 19.79
CA PHE A 394 -7.80 -13.08 20.49
C PHE A 394 -7.89 -13.34 21.99
N ASN A 395 -6.77 -13.71 22.62
CA ASN A 395 -6.62 -13.75 24.06
C ASN A 395 -5.44 -12.86 24.50
N ASP A 396 -5.70 -11.55 24.55
CA ASP A 396 -4.67 -10.54 24.85
C ASP A 396 -4.04 -10.74 26.23
N HIS A 397 -4.82 -11.18 27.23
CA HIS A 397 -4.30 -11.41 28.58
C HIS A 397 -3.32 -12.59 28.63
N GLU A 398 -3.72 -13.74 28.09
CA GLU A 398 -2.87 -14.94 28.03
C GLU A 398 -1.58 -14.66 27.26
N PHE A 399 -1.69 -14.10 26.04
CA PHE A 399 -0.54 -13.73 25.24
C PHE A 399 0.45 -12.83 26.00
N ARG A 400 -0.02 -11.78 26.68
CA ARG A 400 0.87 -10.88 27.44
C ARG A 400 1.54 -11.57 28.62
N GLN A 401 0.83 -12.46 29.31
CA GLN A 401 1.40 -13.25 30.41
C GLN A 401 2.49 -14.20 29.91
N ASP A 402 2.22 -14.91 28.81
CA ASP A 402 3.17 -15.84 28.21
C ASP A 402 4.46 -15.10 27.78
N VAL A 403 4.34 -13.95 27.11
CA VAL A 403 5.50 -13.14 26.74
C VAL A 403 6.29 -12.69 27.98
N LEU A 404 5.61 -12.26 29.04
CA LEU A 404 6.26 -11.78 30.27
C LEU A 404 7.01 -12.92 30.99
N ILE A 405 6.40 -14.09 31.10
CA ILE A 405 6.99 -15.28 31.71
C ILE A 405 8.24 -15.69 30.92
N GLU A 406 8.10 -15.87 29.60
CA GLU A 406 9.20 -16.29 28.74
C GLU A 406 10.34 -15.27 28.69
N ALA A 407 10.03 -13.96 28.73
CA ALA A 407 11.04 -12.92 28.79
C ALA A 407 11.85 -12.98 30.10
N LYS A 408 11.18 -13.15 31.25
CA LYS A 408 11.83 -13.27 32.56
C LYS A 408 12.66 -14.53 32.67
N ASP A 409 12.17 -15.66 32.14
CA ASP A 409 12.90 -16.94 32.10
C ASP A 409 14.18 -16.85 31.27
N LEU A 410 14.22 -15.96 30.28
CA LEU A 410 15.41 -15.66 29.48
C LEU A 410 16.34 -14.62 30.13
N GLY A 411 15.98 -14.08 31.29
CA GLY A 411 16.75 -13.10 32.05
C GLY A 411 16.63 -11.67 31.52
N LEU A 412 15.54 -11.35 30.81
CA LEU A 412 15.22 -9.96 30.45
C LEU A 412 14.52 -9.27 31.63
N ASP A 413 14.97 -8.06 31.96
CA ASP A 413 14.44 -7.25 33.05
C ASP A 413 13.13 -6.54 32.64
N VAL A 414 12.04 -7.30 32.56
CA VAL A 414 10.75 -6.84 32.03
C VAL A 414 9.69 -6.79 33.12
N ASP A 415 9.14 -5.61 33.36
CA ASP A 415 8.03 -5.38 34.30
C ASP A 415 6.66 -5.37 33.60
N SER A 416 6.61 -5.04 32.31
CA SER A 416 5.36 -4.98 31.54
C SER A 416 5.63 -5.15 30.04
N VAL A 417 4.60 -5.54 29.28
CA VAL A 417 4.69 -5.71 27.82
C VAL A 417 3.68 -4.80 27.11
N GLY A 418 4.18 -3.97 26.20
CA GLY A 418 3.42 -3.18 25.23
C GLY A 418 3.13 -4.02 24.00
N PHE A 419 1.87 -4.03 23.55
CA PHE A 419 1.46 -4.58 22.24
C PHE A 419 0.08 -3.97 21.88
N PRO A 420 -0.01 -2.64 21.71
CA PRO A 420 -1.31 -1.97 21.65
C PRO A 420 -2.15 -2.36 20.44
N LEU A 421 -1.51 -2.84 19.37
CA LEU A 421 -2.16 -3.18 18.10
C LEU A 421 -2.59 -4.66 18.00
N ARG A 422 -2.17 -5.53 18.93
CA ARG A 422 -2.58 -6.96 18.99
C ARG A 422 -3.97 -7.14 19.63
N LYS A 423 -4.93 -6.30 19.24
CA LYS A 423 -6.29 -6.28 19.80
C LYS A 423 -7.31 -6.68 18.75
N ALA A 424 -8.31 -7.45 19.18
CA ALA A 424 -9.40 -7.93 18.32
C ALA A 424 -10.10 -6.80 17.54
N LYS A 425 -10.14 -5.57 18.08
CA LYS A 425 -10.72 -4.42 17.39
C LYS A 425 -10.06 -4.18 16.03
N TYR A 426 -8.74 -4.36 15.92
CA TYR A 426 -7.97 -4.16 14.69
C TYR A 426 -7.97 -5.41 13.78
N SER A 427 -8.78 -6.43 14.08
CA SER A 427 -8.93 -7.57 13.17
C SER A 427 -9.85 -7.20 12.00
N SER A 428 -9.60 -7.78 10.83
CA SER A 428 -10.41 -7.57 9.63
C SER A 428 -11.85 -8.02 9.87
N PHE A 429 -12.06 -9.09 10.65
CA PHE A 429 -13.38 -9.53 11.10
C PHE A 429 -14.14 -8.44 11.87
N THR A 430 -13.54 -7.87 12.92
CA THR A 430 -14.20 -6.83 13.71
C THR A 430 -14.45 -5.57 12.88
N MET A 431 -13.49 -5.16 12.06
CA MET A 431 -13.65 -4.01 11.15
C MET A 431 -14.81 -4.23 10.18
N LEU A 432 -14.90 -5.41 9.54
CA LEU A 432 -15.99 -5.79 8.64
C LEU A 432 -17.36 -5.77 9.32
N GLN A 433 -17.47 -6.27 10.57
CA GLN A 433 -18.72 -6.23 11.32
C GLN A 433 -19.19 -4.80 11.61
N ARG A 434 -18.26 -3.86 11.85
CA ARG A 434 -18.62 -2.45 12.04
C ARG A 434 -19.10 -1.81 10.74
N HIS A 435 -18.49 -2.14 9.60
CA HIS A 435 -18.91 -1.65 8.28
C HIS A 435 -20.37 -2.00 7.96
N LEU A 436 -20.84 -3.18 8.33
CA LEU A 436 -22.22 -3.62 8.10
C LEU A 436 -23.27 -2.75 8.83
N ASN A 437 -22.87 -2.07 9.91
CA ASN A 437 -23.75 -1.28 10.75
C ASN A 437 -23.53 0.24 10.58
N THR A 438 -22.76 0.65 9.57
CA THR A 438 -22.38 2.06 9.39
C THR A 438 -23.23 2.70 8.29
N GLU A 439 -23.87 3.83 8.59
CA GLU A 439 -24.41 4.71 7.57
C GLU A 439 -23.24 5.33 6.81
N TYR A 440 -23.23 5.26 5.48
CA TYR A 440 -22.13 5.80 4.67
C TYR A 440 -22.33 7.29 4.40
N ASP A 441 -22.48 8.08 5.45
CA ASP A 441 -22.50 9.55 5.46
C ASP A 441 -21.22 10.10 6.11
N TYR A 442 -21.04 11.42 6.05
CA TYR A 442 -19.83 12.07 6.57
C TYR A 442 -19.58 11.86 8.07
N GLN A 443 -20.62 11.94 8.90
CA GLN A 443 -20.49 11.84 10.35
C GLN A 443 -20.16 10.40 10.77
N SER A 444 -20.93 9.45 10.23
CA SER A 444 -20.82 8.03 10.56
C SER A 444 -19.48 7.44 10.11
N VAL A 445 -19.02 7.75 8.89
CA VAL A 445 -17.71 7.30 8.39
C VAL A 445 -16.56 7.97 9.17
N SER A 446 -16.67 9.26 9.47
CA SER A 446 -15.65 9.96 10.26
C SER A 446 -15.53 9.38 11.67
N GLN A 447 -16.66 9.11 12.33
CA GLN A 447 -16.65 8.48 13.65
C GLN A 447 -16.02 7.08 13.59
N LEU A 448 -16.39 6.27 12.61
CA LEU A 448 -15.83 4.93 12.45
C LEU A 448 -14.31 4.96 12.29
N ILE A 449 -13.78 5.84 11.43
CA ILE A 449 -12.33 5.97 11.23
C ILE A 449 -11.66 6.46 12.52
N ASN A 450 -12.22 7.50 13.17
CA ASN A 450 -11.68 8.07 14.39
C ASN A 450 -11.55 7.04 15.53
N ASP A 451 -12.49 6.11 15.66
CA ASP A 451 -12.42 5.05 16.69
C ASP A 451 -11.18 4.15 16.59
N TYR A 452 -10.54 4.11 15.41
CA TYR A 452 -9.33 3.32 15.18
C TYR A 452 -8.05 4.13 15.25
N VAL A 453 -8.08 5.39 14.82
CA VAL A 453 -6.88 6.23 14.65
C VAL A 453 -6.56 7.11 15.86
N SER A 454 -7.54 7.34 16.73
CA SER A 454 -7.39 8.11 17.98
C SER A 454 -6.33 7.51 18.90
#